data_AF-A0A3N5NNF4-F1
#
_entry.id   AF-A0A3N5NNF4-F1
#
_cell.length_a   1.000
_cell.length_b   1.000
_cell.length_c   1.000
_cell.angle_alpha   90.00
_cell.angle_beta   90.00
_cell.angle_gamma   90.00
#
_symmetry.space_group_name_H-M   'P 1'
#
loop_
_entity.id
_entity.type
_entity.pdbx_description
1 polymer ?
#
loop_
_entity_poly.entity_id
_entity_poly.type
_entity_poly.pdbx_seq_one_letter_code
_entity_poly.pdbx_strand_id
1 'polypeptide(L)'
;GSGVIELPVKLKVHDSIFVPLAKWAMLLAGNYRCVERDGMRSIKDAVHTDLEASRAVYDWVKKLCVSLGAAERDLVPFEKYAQAALSLQSPSSAARALAAGAPNIERVDRLVQTIAKLKGMQSDVVDQTVKLVDGWVEANRKKAATR
;
A
#
# COMPACT_ATOMS: atom_id res chain seq x y z
N GLY A 1 -1.43 4.87 -42.73
CA GLY A 1 -0.27 4.36 -41.99
C GLY A 1 -0.69 3.12 -41.24
N SER A 2 -0.17 1.96 -41.63
CA SER A 2 -0.54 0.62 -41.14
C SER A 2 0.63 -0.04 -40.40
N GLY A 3 1.25 0.71 -39.48
CA GLY A 3 2.33 0.19 -38.64
C GLY A 3 1.79 -0.22 -37.26
N VAL A 4 2.30 -1.33 -36.73
CA VAL A 4 2.04 -1.76 -35.35
C VAL A 4 2.58 -0.67 -34.41
N ILE A 5 1.68 0.01 -33.69
CA ILE A 5 2.07 1.02 -32.70
C ILE A 5 2.57 0.28 -31.47
N GLU A 6 3.88 0.35 -31.23
CA GLU A 6 4.46 -0.18 -30.00
C GLU A 6 4.03 0.70 -28.82
N LEU A 7 3.26 0.12 -27.90
CA LEU A 7 2.85 0.83 -26.69
C LEU A 7 4.03 0.87 -25.71
N PRO A 8 4.29 2.00 -25.03
CA PRO A 8 5.38 2.12 -24.06
C PRO A 8 5.14 1.32 -22.76
N VAL A 9 4.14 0.43 -22.76
CA VAL A 9 3.72 -0.38 -21.63
C VAL A 9 3.62 -1.83 -22.05
N LYS A 10 4.13 -2.72 -21.20
CA LYS A 10 3.94 -4.17 -21.36
C LYS A 10 2.58 -4.55 -20.81
N LEU A 11 1.61 -4.75 -21.70
CA LEU A 11 0.32 -5.33 -21.32
C LEU A 11 0.53 -6.81 -20.98
N LYS A 12 0.13 -7.20 -19.77
CA LYS A 12 0.11 -8.60 -19.34
C LYS A 12 -1.35 -9.00 -19.12
N VAL A 13 -1.82 -9.94 -19.92
CA VAL A 13 -3.13 -10.57 -19.73
C VAL A 13 -2.95 -11.63 -18.64
N HIS A 14 -3.87 -11.62 -17.68
CA HIS A 14 -3.90 -12.59 -16.61
C HIS A 14 -5.30 -13.22 -16.55
N ASP A 15 -5.36 -14.53 -16.37
CA ASP A 15 -6.64 -15.27 -16.25
C ASP A 15 -7.29 -15.08 -14.86
N SER A 16 -6.51 -14.62 -13.88
CA SER A 16 -6.93 -14.44 -12.49
C SER A 16 -7.46 -13.03 -12.24
N ILE A 17 -8.72 -12.93 -11.78
CA ILE A 17 -9.34 -11.66 -11.38
C ILE A 17 -8.71 -11.06 -10.11
N PHE A 18 -7.89 -11.83 -9.40
CA PHE A 18 -7.29 -11.45 -8.12
C PHE A 18 -5.90 -10.82 -8.25
N VAL A 19 -5.37 -10.72 -9.46
CA VAL A 19 -4.07 -10.07 -9.75
C VAL A 19 -3.99 -8.64 -9.20
N PRO A 20 -5.05 -7.80 -9.21
CA PRO A 20 -5.00 -6.49 -8.56
C PRO A 20 -4.72 -6.55 -7.05
N LEU A 21 -5.12 -7.62 -6.36
CA LEU A 21 -4.87 -7.81 -4.92
C LEU A 21 -3.39 -8.02 -4.61
N ALA A 22 -2.58 -8.45 -5.58
CA ALA A 22 -1.14 -8.65 -5.39
C ALA A 22 -0.41 -7.36 -5.00
N LYS A 23 -0.97 -6.18 -5.33
CA LYS A 23 -0.38 -4.89 -4.94
C LYS A 23 -0.69 -4.49 -3.49
N TRP A 24 -1.72 -5.05 -2.86
CA TRP A 24 -2.12 -4.66 -1.50
C TRP A 24 -1.00 -4.89 -0.49
N ALA A 25 -0.32 -6.03 -0.58
CA ALA A 25 0.80 -6.35 0.32
C ALA A 25 1.92 -5.31 0.21
N MET A 26 2.26 -4.86 -1.00
CA MET A 26 3.26 -3.80 -1.23
C MET A 26 2.80 -2.45 -0.67
N LEU A 27 1.53 -2.09 -0.87
CA LEU A 27 0.98 -0.82 -0.41
C LEU A 27 0.99 -0.72 1.13
N LEU A 28 0.62 -1.80 1.82
CA LEU A 28 0.55 -1.82 3.28
C LEU A 28 1.94 -2.00 3.92
N ALA A 29 2.84 -2.79 3.32
CA ALA A 29 4.18 -2.99 3.87
C ALA A 29 5.11 -1.78 3.66
N GLY A 30 4.87 -0.93 2.65
CA GLY A 30 5.69 0.26 2.40
C GLY A 30 4.90 1.56 2.23
N ASN A 31 4.04 1.67 1.22
CA ASN A 31 3.47 2.98 0.83
C ASN A 31 2.74 3.71 1.97
N TYR A 32 1.85 3.03 2.69
CA TYR A 32 1.13 3.65 3.81
C TYR A 32 2.00 3.76 5.07
N ARG A 33 3.01 2.91 5.23
CA ARG A 33 4.03 3.01 6.29
C ARG A 33 5.06 4.12 6.07
N CYS A 34 4.94 4.87 4.96
CA CYS A 34 5.63 6.13 4.78
C CYS A 34 5.04 7.25 5.63
N VAL A 35 3.81 7.10 6.12
CA VAL A 35 3.13 8.10 6.96
C VAL A 35 3.49 7.85 8.42
N GLU A 36 4.11 8.82 9.07
CA GLU A 36 4.43 8.82 10.49
C GLU A 36 3.61 9.89 11.22
N ARG A 37 3.72 9.97 12.55
CA ARG A 37 2.95 10.95 13.34
C ARG A 37 3.27 12.38 12.92
N ASP A 38 4.56 12.69 12.79
CA ASP A 38 5.06 14.06 12.63
C ASP A 38 5.78 14.28 11.28
N GLY A 39 5.69 13.32 10.36
CA GLY A 39 6.39 13.41 9.09
C GLY A 39 6.11 12.26 8.14
N MET A 40 6.89 12.22 7.07
CA MET A 40 6.90 11.12 6.12
C MET A 40 8.32 10.66 5.84
N ARG A 41 8.47 9.37 5.56
CA ARG A 41 9.75 8.75 5.18
C ARG A 41 9.69 8.15 3.77
N SER A 42 10.85 7.81 3.21
CA SER A 42 10.93 7.14 1.91
C SER A 42 10.29 5.74 1.94
N ILE A 43 9.88 5.22 0.79
CA ILE A 43 9.40 3.82 0.72
C ILE A 43 10.53 2.85 1.06
N LYS A 44 11.78 3.15 0.65
CA LYS A 44 12.96 2.38 1.05
C LYS A 44 13.04 2.27 2.57
N ASP A 45 13.00 3.38 3.29
CA ASP A 45 13.10 3.37 4.75
C ASP A 45 11.89 2.69 5.38
N ALA A 46 10.69 2.91 4.82
CA ALA A 46 9.48 2.23 5.28
C ALA A 46 9.59 0.70 5.23
N VAL A 47 10.29 0.16 4.25
CA VAL A 47 10.50 -1.29 4.09
C VAL A 47 11.74 -1.79 4.84
N HIS A 48 12.85 -1.05 4.82
CA HIS A 48 14.17 -1.54 5.24
C HIS A 48 14.62 -1.12 6.64
N THR A 49 13.98 -0.14 7.31
CA THR A 49 14.29 0.17 8.71
C THR A 49 14.02 -1.01 9.63
N ASP A 50 12.96 -1.78 9.34
CA ASP A 50 12.65 -3.04 10.00
C ASP A 50 12.08 -4.00 8.95
N LEU A 51 12.98 -4.79 8.37
CA LEU A 51 12.64 -5.68 7.26
C LEU A 51 11.72 -6.83 7.71
N GLU A 52 11.87 -7.31 8.94
CA GLU A 52 11.05 -8.39 9.48
C GLU A 52 9.63 -7.91 9.80
N ALA A 53 9.47 -6.70 10.36
CA ALA A 53 8.14 -6.10 10.50
C ALA A 53 7.48 -5.87 9.13
N SER A 54 8.24 -5.42 8.13
CA SER A 54 7.75 -5.26 6.76
C SER A 54 7.29 -6.58 6.16
N ARG A 55 8.07 -7.66 6.36
CA ARG A 55 7.74 -9.01 5.93
C ARG A 55 6.48 -9.52 6.61
N ALA A 56 6.36 -9.35 7.92
CA ALA A 56 5.19 -9.78 8.68
C ALA A 56 3.89 -9.13 8.17
N VAL A 57 3.92 -7.82 7.91
CA VAL A 57 2.77 -7.11 7.31
C VAL A 57 2.48 -7.64 5.91
N TYR A 58 3.51 -7.80 5.09
CA TYR A 58 3.37 -8.27 3.71
C TYR A 58 2.72 -9.66 3.64
N ASP A 59 3.22 -10.59 4.45
CA ASP A 59 2.71 -11.97 4.50
C ASP A 59 1.31 -12.03 5.12
N TRP A 60 1.01 -11.18 6.11
CA TRP A 60 -0.34 -11.07 6.64
C TRP A 60 -1.35 -10.59 5.58
N VAL A 61 -1.00 -9.58 4.79
CA VAL A 61 -1.87 -9.11 3.70
C VAL A 61 -1.97 -10.16 2.60
N LYS A 62 -0.90 -10.89 2.29
CA LYS A 62 -0.97 -12.03 1.36
C LYS A 62 -1.95 -13.09 1.84
N LYS A 63 -1.95 -13.46 3.13
CA LYS A 63 -2.92 -14.40 3.70
C LYS A 63 -4.36 -13.91 3.54
N LEU A 64 -4.59 -12.60 3.71
CA LEU A 64 -5.89 -12.00 3.43
C LEU A 64 -6.26 -12.13 1.93
N CYS A 65 -5.35 -11.83 1.01
CA CYS A 65 -5.62 -11.99 -0.42
C CYS A 65 -5.95 -13.44 -0.79
N VAL A 66 -5.24 -14.42 -0.21
CA VAL A 66 -5.54 -15.85 -0.40
C VAL A 66 -6.92 -16.21 0.14
N SER A 67 -7.31 -15.70 1.31
CA SER A 67 -8.64 -15.95 1.89
C SER A 67 -9.80 -15.30 1.09
N LEU A 68 -9.47 -14.41 0.14
CA LEU A 68 -10.39 -13.82 -0.83
C LEU A 68 -10.43 -14.58 -2.17
N GLY A 69 -9.56 -15.58 -2.37
CA GLY A 69 -9.53 -16.41 -3.57
C GLY A 69 -8.29 -16.22 -4.46
N ALA A 70 -7.32 -15.38 -4.06
CA ALA A 70 -6.07 -15.26 -4.81
C ALA A 70 -5.24 -16.56 -4.73
N ALA A 71 -4.70 -17.00 -5.85
CA ALA A 71 -3.72 -18.09 -5.85
C ALA A 71 -2.36 -17.54 -5.38
N GLU A 72 -1.65 -18.28 -4.52
CA GLU A 72 -0.35 -17.83 -4.01
C GLU A 72 0.67 -17.52 -5.11
N ARG A 73 0.62 -18.28 -6.22
CA ARG A 73 1.46 -18.09 -7.41
C ARG A 73 1.22 -16.76 -8.14
N ASP A 74 0.04 -16.16 -7.97
CA ASP A 74 -0.32 -14.88 -8.58
C ASP A 74 0.17 -13.71 -7.71
N LEU A 75 0.58 -13.98 -6.47
CA LEU A 75 1.09 -12.98 -5.54
C LEU A 75 2.60 -12.81 -5.70
N VAL A 76 3.07 -11.58 -5.56
CA VAL A 76 4.50 -11.27 -5.65
C VAL A 76 5.22 -11.79 -4.38
N PRO A 77 6.37 -12.46 -4.49
CA PRO A 77 7.21 -12.78 -3.34
C PRO A 77 7.75 -11.52 -2.66
N PHE A 78 7.82 -11.54 -1.32
CA PHE A 78 8.31 -10.38 -0.56
C PHE A 78 9.73 -9.99 -0.97
N GLU A 79 10.61 -10.94 -1.24
CA GLU A 79 12.00 -10.69 -1.65
C GLU A 79 12.07 -9.83 -2.91
N LYS A 80 11.18 -10.08 -3.88
CA LYS A 80 11.10 -9.27 -5.10
C LYS A 80 10.68 -7.83 -4.78
N TYR A 81 9.74 -7.69 -3.85
CA TYR A 81 9.31 -6.37 -3.38
C TYR A 81 10.41 -5.64 -2.59
N ALA A 82 11.03 -6.31 -1.63
CA ALA A 82 12.09 -5.75 -0.79
C ALA A 82 13.28 -5.26 -1.63
N GLN A 83 13.68 -6.04 -2.64
CA GLN A 83 14.71 -5.62 -3.60
C GLN A 83 14.27 -4.40 -4.41
N ALA A 84 13.06 -4.39 -4.95
CA ALA A 84 12.53 -3.23 -5.67
C ALA A 84 12.46 -1.97 -4.78
N ALA A 85 12.15 -2.13 -3.49
CA ALA A 85 12.05 -1.03 -2.54
C ALA A 85 13.38 -0.30 -2.30
N LEU A 86 14.53 -0.94 -2.52
CA LEU A 86 15.84 -0.29 -2.41
C LEU A 86 16.01 0.90 -3.38
N SER A 87 15.30 0.89 -4.51
CA SER A 87 15.34 1.98 -5.49
C SER A 87 14.30 3.09 -5.23
N LEU A 88 13.42 2.93 -4.23
CA LEU A 88 12.31 3.84 -3.97
C LEU A 88 12.67 4.90 -2.90
N GLN A 89 13.49 5.88 -3.29
CA GLN A 89 14.02 6.92 -2.39
C GLN A 89 12.99 8.00 -1.99
N SER A 90 11.86 8.09 -2.68
CA SER A 90 10.84 9.09 -2.39
C SER A 90 9.79 8.54 -1.42
N PRO A 91 9.18 9.39 -0.56
CA PRO A 91 7.96 9.03 0.16
C PRO A 91 6.85 8.64 -0.82
N SER A 92 5.86 7.86 -0.38
CA SER A 92 4.76 7.44 -1.26
C SER A 92 3.89 8.62 -1.73
N SER A 93 3.18 8.45 -2.85
CA SER A 93 2.23 9.47 -3.34
C SER A 93 1.18 9.84 -2.30
N ALA A 94 0.66 8.85 -1.57
CA ALA A 94 -0.27 9.05 -0.47
C ALA A 94 0.33 9.94 0.64
N ALA A 95 1.54 9.63 1.10
CA ALA A 95 2.22 10.42 2.13
C ALA A 95 2.48 11.86 1.67
N ARG A 96 2.97 12.04 0.44
CA ARG A 96 3.20 13.38 -0.14
C ARG A 96 1.90 14.17 -0.29
N ALA A 97 0.80 13.54 -0.70
CA ALA A 97 -0.50 14.21 -0.81
C ALA A 97 -1.00 14.69 0.56
N LEU A 98 -0.87 13.85 1.60
CA LEU A 98 -1.21 14.24 2.96
C LEU A 98 -0.33 15.41 3.45
N ALA A 99 0.97 15.38 3.19
CA ALA A 99 1.89 16.49 3.48
C ALA A 99 1.56 17.79 2.73
N ALA A 100 1.05 17.68 1.50
CA ALA A 100 0.56 18.82 0.73
C ALA A 100 -0.80 19.35 1.21
N GLY A 101 -1.40 18.75 2.25
CA GLY A 101 -2.67 19.20 2.81
C GLY A 101 -3.90 18.61 2.11
N ALA A 102 -3.77 17.53 1.35
CA ALA A 102 -4.91 16.89 0.70
C ALA A 102 -5.94 16.43 1.74
N PRO A 103 -7.21 16.85 1.64
CA PRO A 103 -8.27 16.46 2.59
C PRO A 103 -8.78 15.03 2.35
N ASN A 104 -8.44 14.44 1.21
CA ASN A 104 -8.80 13.09 0.82
C ASN A 104 -7.64 12.46 0.02
N ILE A 105 -7.44 11.16 0.22
CA ILE A 105 -6.54 10.32 -0.57
C ILE A 105 -7.22 8.97 -0.81
N GLU A 106 -6.66 8.14 -1.68
CA GLU A 106 -7.06 6.73 -1.79
C GLU A 106 -6.72 5.98 -0.48
N ARG A 107 -7.66 5.14 0.00
CA ARG A 107 -7.59 4.47 1.32
C ARG A 107 -7.64 2.95 1.23
N VAL A 108 -6.68 2.37 0.50
CA VAL A 108 -6.53 0.90 0.42
C VAL A 108 -6.20 0.30 1.79
N ASP A 109 -5.51 1.04 2.65
CA ASP A 109 -5.27 0.67 4.06
C ASP A 109 -6.59 0.40 4.82
N ARG A 110 -7.58 1.29 4.72
CA ARG A 110 -8.91 1.07 5.32
C ARG A 110 -9.70 -0.04 4.64
N LEU A 111 -9.59 -0.17 3.32
CA LEU A 111 -10.25 -1.24 2.58
C LEU A 111 -9.75 -2.62 3.06
N VAL A 112 -8.43 -2.79 3.14
CA VAL A 112 -7.77 -3.99 3.66
C VAL A 112 -8.20 -4.26 5.10
N GLN A 113 -8.17 -3.24 5.97
CA GLN A 113 -8.61 -3.39 7.37
C GLN A 113 -10.07 -3.84 7.48
N THR A 114 -10.96 -3.24 6.68
CA THR A 114 -12.40 -3.54 6.71
C THR A 114 -12.67 -4.96 6.24
N ILE A 115 -12.06 -5.39 5.13
CA ILE A 115 -12.22 -6.74 4.61
C ILE A 115 -11.61 -7.78 5.55
N ALA A 116 -10.46 -7.48 6.16
CA ALA A 116 -9.85 -8.34 7.16
C ALA A 116 -10.80 -8.59 8.33
N LYS A 117 -11.43 -7.54 8.87
CA LYS A 117 -12.42 -7.66 9.95
C LYS A 117 -13.59 -8.55 9.55
N LEU A 118 -14.10 -8.44 8.31
CA LEU A 118 -15.16 -9.32 7.79
C LEU A 118 -14.73 -10.80 7.70
N LYS A 119 -13.43 -11.07 7.55
CA LYS A 119 -12.84 -12.41 7.56
C LYS A 119 -12.40 -12.88 8.96
N GLY A 120 -12.69 -12.10 10.01
CA GLY A 120 -12.23 -12.41 11.38
C GLY A 120 -10.71 -12.26 11.57
N MET A 121 -10.04 -11.53 10.68
CA MET A 121 -8.60 -11.27 10.73
C MET A 121 -8.32 -9.85 11.26
N GLN A 122 -7.22 -9.72 12.00
CA GLN A 122 -6.75 -8.42 12.52
C GLN A 122 -5.22 -8.34 12.47
N SER A 123 -4.69 -7.12 12.34
CA SER A 123 -3.27 -6.79 12.43
C SER A 123 -3.08 -5.43 13.11
N ASP A 124 -2.36 -5.42 14.24
CA ASP A 124 -2.07 -4.20 15.00
C ASP A 124 -1.31 -3.16 14.16
N VAL A 125 -0.40 -3.62 13.30
CA VAL A 125 0.40 -2.74 12.45
C VAL A 125 -0.48 -2.08 11.38
N VAL A 126 -1.43 -2.81 10.79
CA VAL A 126 -2.38 -2.25 9.83
C VAL A 126 -3.33 -1.28 10.54
N ASP A 127 -3.84 -1.64 11.72
CA ASP A 127 -4.73 -0.79 12.51
C ASP A 127 -4.05 0.53 12.91
N GLN A 128 -2.79 0.46 13.36
CA GLN A 128 -2.00 1.64 13.68
C GLN A 128 -1.70 2.48 12.44
N THR A 129 -1.42 1.85 11.29
CA THR A 129 -1.22 2.55 10.02
C THR A 129 -2.48 3.33 9.61
N VAL A 130 -3.65 2.69 9.68
CA VAL A 130 -4.94 3.32 9.39
C VAL A 130 -5.19 4.51 10.31
N LYS A 131 -4.90 4.36 11.61
CA LYS A 131 -5.05 5.43 12.61
C LYS A 131 -4.16 6.64 12.29
N LEU A 132 -2.90 6.41 11.88
CA LEU A 132 -2.01 7.49 11.47
C LEU A 132 -2.56 8.23 10.26
N VAL A 133 -2.94 7.51 9.22
CA VAL A 133 -3.50 8.10 7.99
C VAL A 133 -4.80 8.86 8.27
N ASP A 134 -5.66 8.32 9.14
CA ASP A 134 -6.89 8.99 9.59
C ASP A 134 -6.59 10.32 10.27
N GLY A 135 -5.61 10.36 11.18
CA GLY A 135 -5.21 11.58 11.87
C GLY A 135 -4.76 12.68 10.91
N TRP A 136 -3.98 12.34 9.88
CA TRP A 136 -3.57 13.29 8.84
C TRP A 136 -4.76 13.80 8.02
N VAL A 137 -5.64 12.90 7.57
CA VAL A 137 -6.84 13.25 6.80
C VAL A 137 -7.75 14.18 7.60
N GLU A 138 -8.00 13.87 8.88
CA GLU A 138 -8.80 14.71 9.77
C GLU A 138 -8.19 16.10 9.98
N ALA A 139 -6.88 16.18 10.22
CA ALA A 139 -6.19 17.45 10.37
C ALA A 139 -6.28 18.30 9.10
N ASN A 140 -6.10 17.69 7.93
CA ASN A 140 -6.19 18.37 6.65
C ASN A 140 -7.62 18.83 6.35
N ARG A 141 -8.64 18.03 6.66
CA ARG A 141 -10.06 18.40 6.52
C ARG A 141 -10.43 19.57 7.41
N LYS A 142 -9.98 19.60 8.67
CA LYS A 142 -10.19 20.75 9.58
C LYS A 142 -9.60 22.04 9.00
N LYS A 143 -8.36 21.98 8.51
CA LYS A 143 -7.69 23.13 7.86
C LYS A 143 -8.41 23.59 6.60
N ALA A 144 -8.93 22.66 5.80
CA ALA A 144 -9.67 22.97 4.58
C ALA A 144 -11.04 23.60 4.87
N ALA A 145 -11.70 23.23 5.98
CA ALA A 145 -12.98 23.80 6.40
C ALA A 145 -12.86 25.21 7.00
N THR A 146 -11.65 25.61 7.42
CA THR A 146 -11.35 26.95 7.97
C THR A 146 -10.75 27.91 6.94
N ARG A 147 -10.59 27.47 5.69
CA ARG A 147 -10.14 28.28 4.55
C ARG A 147 -11.35 28.73 3.74
#